data_AF-A0A5C4SYP3-F1
#
_entry.id   AF-A0A5C4SYP3-F1
#
_cell.length_a   1.000
_cell.length_b   1.000
_cell.length_c   1.000
_cell.angle_alpha   90.00
_cell.angle_beta   90.00
_cell.angle_gamma   90.00
#
_symmetry.space_group_name_H-M   'P 1'
#
loop_
_entity.id
_entity.type
_entity.pdbx_description
1 polymer ?
#
loop_
_entity_poly.entity_id
_entity_poly.type
_entity_poly.pdbx_seq_one_letter_code
_entity_poly.pdbx_strand_id
1 'polypeptide(L)' 'MFTAGIGYAGFIGYAIPLWLITGLFILRLDVKGYELAAMDKERKASRFVGWLNIVLGILTFIASWSLQKWGW' A
#
# COMPACT_ATOMS: atom_id res chain seq x y z
N MET A 1 -10.36 -27.30 13.61
CA MET A 1 -9.80 -25.96 13.90
C MET A 1 -8.96 -25.54 12.70
N PHE A 2 -9.60 -25.06 11.61
CA PHE A 2 -8.94 -24.76 10.31
C PHE A 2 -9.50 -23.48 9.64
N THR A 3 -10.00 -22.52 10.44
CA THR A 3 -10.68 -21.32 9.92
C THR A 3 -9.81 -20.06 9.91
N ALA A 4 -8.67 -20.05 10.61
CA ALA A 4 -7.80 -18.87 10.65
C ALA A 4 -7.09 -18.60 9.30
N GLY A 5 -6.59 -19.64 8.62
CA GLY A 5 -5.81 -19.49 7.38
C GLY A 5 -6.56 -18.85 6.21
N ILE A 6 -7.88 -19.05 6.13
CA ILE A 6 -8.73 -18.51 5.05
C ILE A 6 -9.00 -17.02 5.26
N GLY A 7 -9.17 -16.59 6.52
CA GLY A 7 -9.42 -15.19 6.87
C GLY A 7 -8.19 -14.29 6.66
N TYR A 8 -7.00 -14.75 7.06
CA TYR A 8 -5.75 -13.99 6.85
C TYR A 8 -5.36 -13.89 5.38
N ALA A 9 -5.51 -14.97 4.61
CA ALA A 9 -5.25 -14.94 3.16
C ALA A 9 -6.24 -14.04 2.40
N GLY A 10 -7.52 -14.06 2.80
CA GLY A 10 -8.53 -13.15 2.26
C GLY A 10 -8.27 -11.68 2.59
N PHE A 11 -7.84 -11.38 3.82
CA PHE A 11 -7.49 -10.03 4.24
C PHE A 11 -6.26 -9.49 3.48
N ILE A 12 -5.19 -10.27 3.36
CA ILE A 12 -3.98 -9.85 2.62
C ILE A 12 -4.32 -9.59 1.16
N GLY A 13 -5.16 -10.44 0.54
CA GLY A 13 -5.64 -10.25 -0.83
C GLY A 13 -6.39 -8.92 -1.05
N TYR A 14 -7.12 -8.44 -0.04
CA TYR A 14 -7.81 -7.13 -0.07
C TYR A 14 -6.89 -5.96 0.33
N ALA A 15 -5.99 -6.17 1.28
CA ALA A 15 -5.12 -5.13 1.81
C ALA A 15 -4.11 -4.63 0.77
N ILE A 16 -3.59 -5.53 -0.08
CA ILE A 16 -2.64 -5.18 -1.14
C ILE A 16 -3.19 -4.13 -2.11
N PRO A 17 -4.33 -4.35 -2.81
CA PRO A 17 -4.87 -3.34 -3.70
C PRO A 17 -5.30 -2.07 -2.96
N LEU A 18 -5.80 -2.17 -1.71
CA LEU A 18 -6.12 -1.02 -0.88
C LEU A 18 -4.90 -0.13 -0.59
N TRP A 19 -3.75 -0.73 -0.26
CA TRP A 19 -2.52 0.02 0.01
C TRP A 19 -1.98 0.69 -1.26
N LEU A 20 -2.02 -0.02 -2.39
CA LEU A 20 -1.61 0.54 -3.68
C LEU A 20 -2.51 1.69 -4.11
N ILE A 21 -3.83 1.52 -4.03
CA ILE A 21 -4.81 2.56 -4.39
C ILE A 21 -4.67 3.75 -3.46
N THR A 22 -4.61 3.53 -2.15
CA THR A 22 -4.44 4.61 -1.16
C THR A 22 -3.15 5.38 -1.39
N GLY A 23 -2.03 4.70 -1.59
CA GLY A 23 -0.75 5.35 -1.92
C GLY A 23 -0.83 6.19 -3.20
N LEU A 24 -1.52 5.68 -4.23
CA LEU A 24 -1.74 6.41 -5.48
C LEU A 24 -2.65 7.63 -5.31
N PHE A 25 -3.69 7.51 -4.47
CA PHE A 25 -4.58 8.62 -4.12
C PHE A 25 -3.84 9.72 -3.37
N ILE A 26 -3.00 9.40 -2.38
CA ILE A 26 -2.16 10.37 -1.66
C ILE A 26 -1.23 11.09 -2.64
N LEU A 27 -0.58 10.37 -3.57
CA LEU A 27 0.29 10.99 -4.57
C LEU A 27 -0.48 11.86 -5.59
N ARG A 28 -1.75 11.56 -5.86
CA ARG A 28 -2.56 12.27 -6.86
C ARG A 28 -3.31 13.47 -6.28
N LEU A 29 -3.90 13.32 -5.10
CA LEU A 29 -4.75 14.33 -4.46
C LEU A 29 -3.90 15.18 -3.53
N ASP A 30 -3.35 14.59 -2.48
CA ASP A 30 -2.67 15.33 -1.42
C ASP A 30 -1.42 16.04 -1.95
N VAL A 31 -0.53 15.33 -2.64
CA VAL A 31 0.70 15.95 -3.18
C VAL A 31 0.39 17.08 -4.16
N LYS A 32 -0.62 16.93 -5.02
CA LYS A 32 -1.04 18.01 -5.94
C LYS A 32 -1.74 19.14 -5.20
N GLY A 33 -2.54 18.85 -4.19
CA GLY A 33 -3.22 19.85 -3.36
C GLY A 33 -2.21 20.70 -2.60
N TYR A 34 -1.22 20.08 -1.98
CA TYR A 34 -0.13 20.77 -1.28
C TYR A 34 0.78 21.54 -2.23
N GLU A 35 0.97 21.06 -3.46
CA GLU A 35 1.69 21.82 -4.51
C GLU A 35 0.93 23.09 -4.90
N LEU A 36 -0.38 23.01 -5.12
CA LEU A 36 -1.21 24.18 -5.43
C LEU A 36 -1.28 25.19 -4.27
N ALA A 37 -1.18 24.71 -3.03
CA ALA A 37 -1.18 25.53 -1.83
C ALA A 37 0.22 26.07 -1.43
N ALA A 38 1.27 25.82 -2.24
CA ALA A 38 2.66 26.15 -1.93
C ALA A 38 3.16 25.63 -0.55
N MET A 39 2.60 24.49 -0.10
CA MET A 39 2.93 23.86 1.17
C MET A 39 4.01 22.79 1.00
N ASP A 40 5.25 23.22 0.73
CA ASP A 40 6.37 22.32 0.38
C ASP A 40 6.69 21.26 1.43
N LYS A 41 6.48 21.58 2.71
CA LYS A 41 6.75 20.65 3.83
C LYS A 41 5.76 19.49 3.85
N GLU A 42 4.47 19.80 3.77
CA GLU A 42 3.38 18.81 3.72
C GLU A 42 3.40 18.01 2.40
N ARG A 43 3.78 18.65 1.30
CA ARG A 43 3.99 18.00 0.01
C ARG A 43 5.06 16.90 0.10
N LYS A 44 6.21 17.19 0.71
CA LYS A 44 7.29 16.20 0.89
C LYS A 44 6.86 15.05 1.81
N ALA A 45 6.18 15.36 2.92
CA ALA A 45 5.65 14.36 3.83
C ALA A 45 4.65 13.43 3.10
N SER A 46 3.68 14.00 2.40
CA SER A 46 2.65 13.24 1.65
C SER A 46 3.25 12.42 0.51
N ARG A 47 4.27 12.95 -0.17
CA ARG A 47 5.00 12.19 -1.19
C ARG A 47 5.71 10.99 -0.57
N PHE A 48 6.35 11.15 0.58
CA PHE A 48 6.98 10.04 1.29
C PHE A 48 5.94 9.00 1.74
N VAL A 49 4.83 9.41 2.35
CA VAL A 49 3.77 8.51 2.82
C VAL A 49 3.11 7.76 1.66
N GLY A 50 2.84 8.44 0.54
CA GLY A 50 2.27 7.83 -0.66
C GLY A 50 3.19 6.77 -1.27
N TRP A 51 4.48 7.07 -1.40
CA TRP A 51 5.47 6.09 -1.87
C TRP A 51 5.67 4.93 -0.89
N LEU A 52 5.65 5.19 0.42
CA LEU A 52 5.75 4.17 1.45
C LEU A 52 4.58 3.17 1.37
N ASN A 53 3.35 3.67 1.17
CA ASN A 53 2.17 2.81 0.95
C ASN A 53 2.33 1.92 -0.29
N ILE A 54 2.79 2.49 -1.41
CA ILE A 54 3.01 1.73 -2.64
C ILE A 54 4.10 0.66 -2.45
N VAL A 55 5.23 1.03 -1.88
CA VAL A 55 6.36 0.10 -1.64
C VAL A 55 5.94 -1.04 -0.74
N LEU A 56 5.23 -0.76 0.35
CA LEU A 56 4.77 -1.81 1.25
C LEU A 56 3.69 -2.69 0.60
N GLY A 57 2.79 -2.12 -0.20
CA GLY A 57 1.83 -2.90 -0.99
C GLY A 57 2.52 -3.88 -1.95
N ILE A 58 3.56 -3.42 -2.66
CA ILE A 58 4.38 -4.24 -3.57
C ILE A 58 5.14 -5.31 -2.77
N LEU A 59 5.80 -4.94 -1.67
CA LEU A 59 6.55 -5.90 -0.84
C LEU A 59 5.63 -6.99 -0.28
N THR A 60 4.44 -6.62 0.17
CA THR A 60 3.43 -7.57 0.68
C THR A 60 2.95 -8.50 -0.43
N PHE A 61 2.74 -7.98 -1.64
CA PHE A 61 2.40 -8.80 -2.80
C PHE A 61 3.51 -9.80 -3.15
N ILE A 62 4.77 -9.35 -3.21
CA ILE A 62 5.92 -10.21 -3.50
C ILE A 62 6.10 -11.26 -2.41
N ALA A 63 5.97 -10.88 -1.14
CA ALA A 63 6.05 -11.81 -0.01
C ALA A 63 4.93 -12.85 -0.06
N SER A 64 3.69 -12.44 -0.30
CA SER A 64 2.56 -13.35 -0.47
C SER A 64 2.76 -14.31 -1.64
N TRP A 65 3.24 -13.82 -2.78
CA TRP A 65 3.51 -14.64 -3.96
C TRP A 65 4.67 -15.62 -3.73
N SER A 66 5.72 -15.18 -3.05
CA SER A 66 6.88 -16.02 -2.72
C SER A 66 6.52 -17.12 -1.72
N LEU A 67 5.71 -16.81 -0.71
CA LEU A 67 5.19 -17.79 0.24
C LEU A 67 4.33 -18.84 -0.46
N GLN A 68 3.44 -18.41 -1.37
CA GLN A 68 2.60 -19.34 -2.14
C GLN A 68 3.41 -20.19 -3.13
N LYS A 69 4.58 -19.70 -3.59
CA LYS A 69 5.46 -20.43 -4.51
C LYS A 69 6.45 -21.37 -3.83
N TRP A 70 6.87 -21.08 -2.58
CA TRP A 70 7.88 -21.86 -1.85
C TRP A 70 7.31 -22.71 -0.70
N GLY A 71 6.09 -22.42 -0.22
CA GLY A 71 5.37 -23.26 0.71
C GLY A 71 4.31 -24.10 0.00
N TRP A 72 4.68 -25.34 -0.35
CA TRP A 72 3.84 -26.50 -0.74
C TRP A 72 2.63 -26.23 -1.65
#